data_AF-A0ABD6FKT8-F1
#
_entry.id   AF-A0ABD6FKT8-F1
#
_cell.length_a   1.000
_cell.length_b   1.000
_cell.length_c   1.000
_cell.angle_alpha   90.00
_cell.angle_beta   90.00
_cell.angle_gamma   90.00
#
_symmetry.space_group_name_H-M   'P 1'
#
loop_
_entity.id
_entity.type
_entity.pdbx_description
1 polymer ?
#
loop_
_entity_poly.entity_id
_entity_poly.type
_entity_poly.pdbx_seq_one_letter_code
_entity_poly.pdbx_strand_id
1 'polypeptide(L)' 'MQIRRIAEHVQINESLMADLRKIGLVPGGTVAVSGLTDGKKAAISGEGAVLTLEPSVLHSVMATVTSN' A
#
# COMPACT_ATOMS: atom_id res chain seq x y z
N MET A 1 0.70 6.75 7.12
CA MET A 1 1.49 7.20 5.96
C MET A 1 0.56 7.64 4.86
N GLN A 2 0.83 8.77 4.20
CA GLN A 2 0.02 9.23 3.06
C GLN A 2 0.66 8.82 1.74
N ILE A 3 -0.10 8.16 0.88
CA ILE A 3 0.35 7.73 -0.44
C ILE A 3 0.41 8.93 -1.39
N ARG A 4 1.51 9.07 -2.13
CA ARG A 4 1.71 10.16 -3.10
C ARG A 4 1.65 9.68 -4.53
N ARG A 5 2.26 8.53 -4.82
CA ARG A 5 2.31 7.96 -6.16
C ARG A 5 2.40 6.45 -6.09
N ILE A 6 1.85 5.80 -7.11
CA ILE A 6 1.98 4.37 -7.36
C ILE A 6 2.64 4.23 -8.73
N ALA A 7 3.58 3.30 -8.88
CA ALA A 7 4.27 3.08 -10.14
C ALA A 7 3.32 2.59 -11.24
N GLU A 8 3.59 2.97 -12.48
CA GLU A 8 2.74 2.69 -13.64
C GLU A 8 2.48 1.19 -13.84
N HIS A 9 3.48 0.34 -13.64
CA HIS A 9 3.34 -1.11 -13.79
C HIS A 9 2.45 -1.77 -12.71
N VAL A 10 2.21 -1.10 -11.58
CA VAL A 10 1.22 -1.53 -10.59
C VAL A 10 -0.16 -1.04 -11.02
N GLN A 11 -0.24 0.15 -11.59
CA GLN A 11 -1.49 0.76 -12.04
C GLN A 11 -2.14 0.03 -13.21
N ILE A 12 -1.34 -0.55 -14.12
CA ILE A 12 -1.86 -1.36 -15.25
C ILE A 12 -2.49 -2.69 -14.79
N ASN A 13 -2.16 -3.17 -13.59
CA ASN A 13 -2.77 -4.37 -13.03
C ASN A 13 -4.06 -4.00 -12.29
N GLU A 14 -5.19 -4.06 -12.99
CA GLU A 14 -6.51 -3.68 -12.46
C GLU A 14 -6.90 -4.48 -11.21
N SER A 15 -6.62 -5.78 -11.17
CA SER A 15 -6.92 -6.64 -10.01
C SER A 15 -6.15 -6.20 -8.77
N LEU A 16 -4.86 -5.92 -8.92
CA LEU A 16 -4.03 -5.41 -7.82
C LEU A 16 -4.52 -4.02 -7.38
N MET A 17 -4.82 -3.13 -8.33
CA MET A 17 -5.38 -1.81 -8.01
C MET A 17 -6.72 -1.90 -7.28
N ALA A 18 -7.58 -2.87 -7.60
CA ALA A 18 -8.83 -3.11 -6.88
C ALA A 18 -8.57 -3.52 -5.43
N ASP A 19 -7.58 -4.38 -5.17
CA ASP A 19 -7.21 -4.78 -3.81
C ASP A 19 -6.58 -3.64 -3.02
N LEU A 20 -5.73 -2.82 -3.64
CA LEU A 20 -5.16 -1.63 -3.02
C LEU A 20 -6.22 -0.59 -2.65
N ARG A 21 -7.26 -0.42 -3.48
CA ARG A 21 -8.38 0.48 -3.20
C ARG A 21 -9.19 0.06 -1.98
N LYS A 22 -9.35 -1.25 -1.71
CA LYS A 22 -10.10 -1.75 -0.54
C LYS A 22 -9.51 -1.33 0.81
N ILE A 23 -8.21 -1.02 0.84
CA ILE A 23 -7.50 -0.57 2.04
C ILE A 23 -7.16 0.93 1.99
N GLY A 24 -7.69 1.68 1.02
CA GLY A 24 -7.34 3.09 0.84
C GLY A 24 -5.91 3.36 0.36
N LEU A 25 -5.22 2.37 -0.21
CA LEU A 25 -3.87 2.53 -0.77
C LEU A 25 -3.96 3.13 -2.19
N VAL A 26 -4.28 4.42 -2.24
CA VAL A 26 -4.39 5.23 -3.45
C VAL A 26 -3.73 6.59 -3.24
N PRO A 27 -3.28 7.30 -4.29
CA PRO A 27 -2.74 8.66 -4.13
C PRO A 27 -3.69 9.56 -3.32
N GLY A 28 -3.18 10.19 -2.27
CA GLY A 28 -3.94 10.98 -1.30
C GLY A 28 -4.46 10.19 -0.10
N GLY A 29 -4.62 8.87 -0.24
CA GLY A 29 -5.05 7.96 0.82
C GLY A 29 -4.02 7.80 1.93
N THR A 30 -4.49 7.41 3.12
CA THR A 30 -3.65 7.20 4.30
C THR A 30 -3.80 5.78 4.80
N VAL A 31 -2.66 5.10 4.97
CA VAL A 31 -2.59 3.71 5.43
C VAL A 31 -1.58 3.58 6.58
N ALA A 32 -1.73 2.54 7.40
CA ALA A 32 -0.77 2.15 8.41
C ALA A 32 -0.01 0.89 7.95
N VAL A 33 1.28 0.83 8.27
CA VAL A 33 2.13 -0.33 7.97
C VAL A 33 2.47 -1.00 9.29
N SER A 34 1.99 -2.22 9.49
CA SER A 34 2.08 -2.94 10.77
C SER A 34 3.33 -3.84 10.89
N GLY A 35 4.33 -3.61 10.05
CA GLY A 35 5.60 -4.34 10.05
C GLY A 35 5.71 -5.43 8.98
N LEU A 36 6.92 -5.98 8.86
CA LEU A 36 7.24 -7.10 7.97
C LEU A 36 6.91 -8.40 8.70
N THR A 37 6.11 -9.27 8.08
CA THR A 37 5.91 -10.65 8.56
C THR A 37 7.10 -11.52 8.11
N ASP A 38 7.28 -12.69 8.73
CA ASP A 38 8.44 -13.62 8.64
C ASP A 38 8.76 -14.21 7.24
N GLY A 39 8.46 -13.50 6.16
CA GLY A 39 8.72 -13.88 4.78
C GLY A 39 8.82 -12.73 3.78
N LYS A 40 9.20 -11.52 4.22
CA LYS A 40 9.42 -10.30 3.38
C LYS A 40 8.17 -9.56 2.91
N LYS A 41 6.98 -9.95 3.33
CA LYS A 41 5.73 -9.23 3.01
C LYS A 41 5.41 -8.20 4.10
N ALA A 42 4.86 -7.04 3.73
CA ALA A 42 4.40 -6.06 4.71
C ALA A 42 2.88 -6.14 4.87
N ALA A 43 2.42 -6.15 6.11
CA ALA A 43 1.01 -5.99 6.42
C ALA A 43 0.67 -4.49 6.37
N ILE A 44 -0.22 -4.11 5.48
CA ILE A 44 -0.75 -2.75 5.38
C ILE A 44 -2.21 -2.78 5.80
N SER A 45 -2.58 -1.88 6.71
CA SER A 45 -3.95 -1.67 7.14
C SER A 45 -4.45 -0.29 6.75
N GLY A 46 -5.71 -0.22 6.36
CA GLY A 46 -6.39 1.02 5.99
C GLY A 46 -7.85 0.76 5.73
N GLU A 47 -8.70 1.76 5.99
CA GLU A 47 -10.16 1.67 5.81
C GLU A 47 -10.82 0.44 6.50
N GLY A 48 -10.25 -0.04 7.61
CA GLY A 48 -10.77 -1.18 8.36
C GLY A 48 -10.40 -2.55 7.80
N ALA A 49 -9.63 -2.63 6.71
CA ALA A 49 -9.11 -3.86 6.13
C ALA A 49 -7.58 -3.96 6.27
N VAL A 50 -7.07 -5.19 6.19
CA VAL A 50 -5.63 -5.48 6.22
C VAL A 50 -5.27 -6.30 4.98
N LEU A 51 -4.23 -5.89 4.28
CA LEU A 51 -3.69 -6.57 3.12
C LEU A 51 -2.20 -6.83 3.31
N THR A 52 -1.77 -8.05 2.99
CA THR A 52 -0.35 -8.42 3.01
C THR A 52 0.22 -8.25 1.61
N LEU A 53 1.16 -7.32 1.44
CA LEU A 53 1.75 -7.00 0.15
C LEU A 53 3.16 -7.56 0.00
N GLU A 54 3.46 -8.00 -1.22
CA GLU A 54 4.82 -8.36 -1.63
C GLU A 54 5.74 -7.14 -1.62
N PRO A 55 7.03 -7.33 -1.28
CA PRO A 55 8.00 -6.23 -1.23
C PRO A 55 8.21 -5.52 -2.57
N SER A 56 8.00 -6.20 -3.70
CA SER A 56 8.03 -5.59 -5.04
C SER A 56 6.97 -4.50 -5.23
N VAL A 57 5.78 -4.69 -4.65
CA VAL A 57 4.70 -3.68 -4.69
C VAL A 57 5.05 -2.51 -3.79
N LEU A 58 5.66 -2.76 -2.63
CA LEU A 58 6.07 -1.71 -1.69
C LEU A 58 7.12 -0.76 -2.29
N HIS A 59 8.13 -1.30 -2.99
CA HIS A 59 9.12 -0.48 -3.70
C HIS A 59 8.51 0.41 -4.78
N SER A 60 7.31 0.05 -5.24
CA SER A 60 6.59 0.71 -6.33
C SER A 60 5.63 1.78 -5.83
N VAL A 61 5.57 2.03 -4.52
CA VAL A 61 4.68 3.02 -3.91
C VAL A 61 5.52 4.10 -3.22
N MET A 62 5.26 5.35 -3.56
CA MET A 62 5.86 6.50 -2.90
C MET A 62 4.87 7.04 -1.86
N ALA A 63 5.29 7.10 -0.60
CA ALA A 63 4.49 7.61 0.51
C ALA A 63 5.31 8.58 1.36
N THR A 64 4.62 9.51 2.02
CA THR A 64 5.21 10.39 3.02
C THR A 64 4.74 10.01 4.41
N VAL A 65 5.65 10.07 5.38
CA VAL A 65 5.31 9.92 6.79
C VAL A 65 4.51 11.16 7.20
N THR A 66 3.24 10.97 7.53
CA THR A 66 2.44 12.03 8.12
C THR A 66 2.66 11.96 9.62
N SER A 67 3.53 12.82 10.16
CA SER A 67 3.60 13.04 11.61
C SER A 67 2.38 13.87 12.00
N ASN A 68 1.54 13.33 12.88
CA ASN A 68 0.51 14.10 13.56
C ASN A 68 1.11 14.72 14.82
#